data_AF-A0A9X4KPW5-F1
#
_entry.id   AF-A0A9X4KPW5-F1
#
_cell.length_a   1.000
_cell.length_b   1.000
_cell.length_c   1.000
_cell.angle_alpha   90.00
_cell.angle_beta   90.00
_cell.angle_gamma   90.00
#
_symmetry.space_group_name_H-M   'P 1'
#
loop_
_entity.id
_entity.type
_entity.pdbx_description
1 polymer ?
#
loop_
_entity_poly.entity_id
_entity_poly.type
_entity_poly.pdbx_seq_one_letter_code
_entity_poly.pdbx_strand_id
1 'polypeptide(L)'
;MLEGSTLGGQMLTKLLMKDLPVSPDTNASYFNSYGADVRERWTEFREMLASQARTGEDEREMLASAGETFDRLRDWIEAPNGTVSR
;
A
#
# COMPACT_ATOMS: atom_id res chain seq x y z
N MET A 1 -2.32 -5.12 -1.57
CA MET A 1 -2.57 -3.89 -0.77
C MET A 1 -1.26 -3.18 -0.43
N LEU A 2 -0.29 -3.86 0.20
CA LEU A 2 1.01 -3.27 0.56
C LEU A 2 1.76 -2.66 -0.63
N GLU A 3 1.88 -3.36 -1.76
CA GLU A 3 2.58 -2.76 -2.92
C GLU A 3 1.84 -1.57 -3.52
N GLY A 4 0.51 -1.54 -3.43
CA GLY A 4 -0.28 -0.36 -3.80
C GLY A 4 -0.02 0.83 -2.87
N SER A 5 0.30 0.59 -1.60
CA SER A 5 0.62 1.66 -0.65
C SER A 5 1.93 2.39 -0.98
N THR A 6 2.86 1.76 -1.69
CA THR A 6 4.13 2.39 -2.11
C THR A 6 3.90 3.56 -3.07
N LEU A 7 2.92 3.44 -3.99
CA LEU A 7 2.47 4.54 -4.85
C LEU A 7 1.80 5.66 -4.05
N GLY A 8 0.97 5.30 -3.07
CA GLY A 8 0.32 6.25 -2.17
C GLY A 8 1.34 7.02 -1.32
N GLY A 9 2.39 6.34 -0.83
CA GLY A 9 3.49 6.95 -0.09
C GLY A 9 4.19 8.07 -0.86
N GLN A 10 4.40 7.89 -2.16
CA GLN A 10 4.97 8.93 -3.02
C GLN A 10 4.08 10.18 -3.10
N MET A 11 2.75 10.01 -3.12
CA MET A 11 1.81 11.13 -3.07
C MET A 11 1.78 11.79 -1.68
N LEU A 12 1.74 10.99 -0.62
CA LEU A 12 1.74 11.47 0.77
C LEU A 12 3.01 12.26 1.08
N THR A 13 4.18 11.78 0.64
CA THR A 13 5.46 12.49 0.82
C THR A 13 5.39 13.89 0.21
N LYS A 14 4.91 13.99 -1.03
CA LYS A 14 4.72 15.29 -1.72
C LYS A 14 3.75 16.21 -0.98
N LEU A 15 2.69 15.65 -0.40
CA LEU A 15 1.73 16.42 0.38
C LEU A 15 2.35 16.93 1.69
N LEU A 16 3.05 16.07 2.43
CA LEU A 16 3.68 16.43 3.70
C LEU A 16 4.78 17.49 3.52
N MET A 17 5.58 17.40 2.45
CA MET A 17 6.63 18.36 2.14
C MET A 17 6.11 19.79 1.89
N LYS A 18 4.81 19.99 1.66
CA LYS A 18 4.23 21.33 1.47
C LYS A 18 4.21 22.14 2.77
N ASP A 19 3.94 21.47 3.88
CA ASP A 19 3.63 22.12 5.16
C ASP A 19 4.60 21.71 6.28
N LEU A 20 5.40 20.64 6.08
CA LEU A 20 6.36 20.13 7.05
C LEU A 20 7.78 20.08 6.48
N PRO A 21 8.82 20.32 7.30
CA PRO A 21 10.22 20.24 6.89
C PRO A 21 10.68 18.77 6.81
N VAL A 22 10.05 18.02 5.89
CA VAL A 22 10.35 16.60 5.68
C VAL A 22 11.11 16.37 4.38
N SER A 23 11.96 15.34 4.37
CA SER A 23 12.66 14.85 3.19
C SER A 23 12.52 13.33 3.10
N PRO A 24 12.30 12.79 1.89
CA PRO A 24 12.29 11.35 1.64
C PRO A 24 13.55 10.63 2.14
N ASP A 25 14.69 11.33 2.21
CA ASP A 25 15.98 10.74 2.57
C ASP A 25 16.28 10.78 4.08
N THR A 26 15.47 11.46 4.89
CA THR A 26 15.77 11.67 6.32
C THR A 26 14.63 11.29 7.26
N ASN A 27 13.49 11.95 7.15
CA ASN A 27 12.38 11.84 8.12
C ASN A 27 11.02 11.51 7.46
N ALA A 28 11.03 11.17 6.16
CA ALA A 28 9.88 10.62 5.44
C ALA A 28 10.24 9.34 4.65
N SER A 29 11.32 8.65 5.01
CA SER A 29 11.82 7.46 4.29
C SER A 29 10.80 6.32 4.21
N TYR A 30 9.95 6.17 5.22
CA TYR A 30 8.84 5.22 5.20
C TYR A 30 7.93 5.40 3.97
N PHE A 31 7.61 6.65 3.64
CA PHE A 31 6.76 6.96 2.49
C PHE A 31 7.53 6.94 1.16
N ASN A 32 8.86 6.86 1.20
CA ASN A 32 9.71 6.85 0.02
C ASN A 32 9.91 5.45 -0.58
N SER A 33 9.61 4.35 0.12
CA SER A 33 9.58 2.96 -0.42
C SER A 33 10.71 2.66 -1.47
N TYR A 34 10.37 2.42 -2.74
CA TYR A 34 11.29 2.12 -3.83
C TYR A 34 11.90 3.36 -4.52
N GLY A 35 11.63 4.56 -4.01
CA GLY A 35 12.09 5.82 -4.59
C GLY A 35 11.65 5.96 -6.05
N ALA A 36 12.63 6.21 -6.93
CA ALA A 36 12.40 6.37 -8.37
C ALA A 36 11.84 5.10 -9.04
N ASP A 37 12.10 3.93 -8.46
CA ASP A 37 11.78 2.63 -9.07
C ASP A 37 10.33 2.18 -8.76
N VAL A 38 9.56 2.96 -8.00
CA VAL A 38 8.21 2.59 -7.55
C VAL A 38 7.26 2.23 -8.71
N ARG A 39 7.42 2.87 -9.87
CA ARG A 39 6.60 2.60 -11.07
C ARG A 39 6.97 1.27 -11.71
N GLU A 40 8.26 0.97 -11.80
CA GLU A 40 8.76 -0.29 -12.35
C GLU A 40 8.31 -1.44 -11.47
N ARG A 41 8.55 -1.35 -10.15
CA ARG A 41 8.10 -2.35 -9.17
C ARG A 41 6.59 -2.57 -9.18
N TRP A 42 5.80 -1.51 -9.33
CA TRP A 42 4.35 -1.65 -9.47
C TRP A 42 3.94 -2.40 -10.74
N THR A 43 4.66 -2.18 -11.83
CA THR A 43 4.38 -2.86 -13.11
C THR A 43 4.71 -4.35 -13.00
N GLU A 44 5.90 -4.69 -12.48
CA GLU A 44 6.30 -6.08 -12.21
C GLU A 44 5.31 -6.80 -11.30
N PHE A 45 4.88 -6.14 -10.22
CA PHE A 45 3.93 -6.71 -9.27
C PHE A 45 2.58 -7.03 -9.92
N ARG A 46 2.08 -6.14 -10.79
CA ARG A 46 0.83 -6.38 -11.54
C ARG A 46 0.95 -7.55 -12.51
N GLU A 47 2.07 -7.64 -13.23
CA GLU A 47 2.35 -8.75 -14.15
C GLU A 47 2.42 -10.08 -13.39
N MET A 48 3.07 -10.07 -12.23
CA MET A 48 3.09 -11.21 -11.32
C MET A 48 1.65 -11.60 -10.92
N LEU A 49 0.82 -10.67 -10.44
CA LEU A 49 -0.57 -10.97 -10.07
C LEU A 49 -1.37 -11.57 -11.24
N ALA A 50 -1.25 -11.00 -12.43
CA ALA A 50 -1.91 -11.51 -13.63
C ALA A 50 -1.47 -12.94 -13.98
N SER A 51 -0.20 -13.30 -13.72
CA SER A 51 0.30 -14.67 -13.94
C SER A 51 -0.22 -15.70 -12.92
N GLN A 52 -0.66 -15.24 -11.75
CA GLN A 52 -1.19 -16.08 -10.67
C GLN A 52 -2.70 -16.28 -10.78
N ALA A 53 -3.45 -15.31 -11.31
CA ALA A 53 -4.89 -15.41 -11.53
C ALA A 53 -5.19 -16.27 -12.77
N ARG A 54 -5.01 -17.59 -12.65
CA ARG A 54 -5.12 -18.55 -13.77
C ARG A 54 -6.57 -18.92 -14.07
N THR A 55 -7.44 -18.77 -13.09
CA THR A 55 -8.86 -19.06 -13.16
C THR A 55 -9.68 -17.87 -12.63
N GLY A 56 -10.97 -17.84 -12.99
CA GLY A 56 -11.89 -16.85 -12.41
C GLY A 56 -12.14 -17.06 -10.91
N GLU A 57 -11.81 -18.22 -10.35
CA GLU A 57 -11.85 -18.46 -8.91
C GLU A 57 -10.68 -17.79 -8.20
N ASP A 58 -9.46 -17.95 -8.75
CA ASP A 58 -8.26 -17.27 -8.25
C ASP A 58 -8.46 -15.74 -8.21
N GLU A 59 -9.04 -15.16 -9.27
CA GLU A 59 -9.34 -13.73 -9.32
C GLU A 59 -10.32 -13.31 -8.22
N ARG A 60 -11.39 -14.09 -8.00
CA ARG A 60 -12.37 -13.81 -6.95
C ARG A 60 -11.74 -13.89 -5.56
N GLU A 61 -10.89 -14.89 -5.31
CA GLU A 61 -10.19 -15.04 -4.04
C GLU A 61 -9.23 -13.88 -3.78
N MET A 62 -8.45 -13.46 -4.80
CA MET A 62 -7.57 -12.30 -4.70
C MET A 62 -8.33 -11.01 -4.39
N LEU A 63 -9.46 -10.78 -5.06
CA LEU A 63 -10.32 -9.61 -4.81
C LEU A 63 -10.94 -9.66 -3.41
N ALA A 64 -11.42 -10.82 -2.97
CA ALA A 64 -11.98 -11.00 -1.63
C ALA A 64 -10.92 -10.72 -0.55
N SER A 65 -9.72 -11.28 -0.69
CA SER A 65 -8.60 -11.05 0.24
C SER A 65 -8.16 -9.57 0.27
N ALA A 66 -8.14 -8.91 -0.88
CA ALA A 66 -7.87 -7.48 -0.95
C ALA A 66 -8.92 -6.65 -0.18
N GLY A 67 -10.20 -6.96 -0.36
CA GLY A 67 -11.31 -6.34 0.37
C GLY A 67 -11.19 -6.54 1.89
N GLU A 68 -10.99 -7.78 2.31
CA GLU A 68 -10.83 -8.14 3.73
C GLU A 68 -9.64 -7.41 4.39
N THR A 69 -8.56 -7.19 3.63
CA THR A 69 -7.42 -6.40 4.11
C THR A 69 -7.79 -4.94 4.38
N PHE A 70 -8.60 -4.32 3.50
CA PHE A 70 -9.09 -2.95 3.71
C PHE A 70 -10.07 -2.86 4.87
N ASP A 71 -10.92 -3.87 5.04
CA ASP A 71 -11.81 -3.96 6.19
C ASP A 71 -11.02 -4.00 7.50
N ARG A 72 -10.01 -4.87 7.59
CA ARG A 72 -9.11 -4.93 8.76
C ARG A 72 -8.36 -3.63 9.00
N LEU A 73 -7.89 -2.96 7.94
CA LEU A 73 -7.23 -1.66 8.09
C LEU A 73 -8.18 -0.61 8.66
N ARG A 74 -9.42 -0.55 8.15
CA ARG A 74 -10.44 0.37 8.66
C ARG A 74 -10.71 0.10 10.14
N ASP A 75 -10.95 -1.16 10.49
CA ASP A 75 -11.25 -1.55 11.86
C ASP A 75 -10.10 -1.17 12.82
N TRP A 76 -8.84 -1.30 12.36
CA TRP A 76 -7.67 -0.86 13.13
C TRP A 76 -7.61 0.67 13.32
N ILE A 77 -7.92 1.44 12.27
CA ILE A 77 -7.94 2.91 12.33
C ILE A 77 -9.05 3.41 13.27
N GLU A 78 -10.20 2.76 13.24
CA GLU A 78 -11.38 3.13 14.02
C GLU A 78 -11.32 2.63 15.48
N ALA A 79 -10.42 1.68 15.79
CA ALA A 79 -10.25 1.14 17.12
C ALA A 79 -9.80 2.22 18.13
N PRO A 80 -10.48 2.38 19.28
CA PRO A 80 -10.03 3.26 20.35
C PRO A 80 -8.61 2.85 20.80
N ASN A 81 -7.65 3.77 20.69
CA ASN A 81 -6.23 3.57 21.03
C ASN A 81 -5.46 2.55 20.17
N GLY A 82 -5.93 2.21 18.96
CA GLY A 82 -5.16 1.38 18.00
C GLY A 82 -4.93 -0.07 18.44
N THR A 83 -5.72 -0.59 19.39
CA THR A 83 -5.63 -1.98 19.84
C THR A 83 -6.56 -2.85 19.01
N VAL A 84 -6.02 -3.72 18.15
CA VAL A 84 -6.80 -4.78 17.50
C VAL A 84 -6.99 -5.90 18.51
N SER A 85 -8.23 -6.20 18.90
CA SER A 85 -8.53 -7.42 19.64
C SER A 85 -8.15 -8.64 18.79
N ARG A 86 -7.30 -9.50 19.37
CA ARG A 86 -6.86 -10.77 18.79
C ARG A 86 -7.97 -11.81 18.73
#